data_AF-A0A7V8BH63-F1
#
_entry.id   AF-A0A7V8BH63-F1
#
_cell.length_a   1.000
_cell.length_b   1.000
_cell.length_c   1.000
_cell.angle_alpha   90.00
_cell.angle_beta   90.00
_cell.angle_gamma   90.00
#
_symmetry.space_group_name_H-M   'P 1'
#
loop_
_entity.id
_entity.type
_entity.pdbx_description
1 polymer ?
#
loop_
_entity_poly.entity_id
_entity_poly.type
_entity_poly.pdbx_seq_one_letter_code
_entity_poly.pdbx_strand_id
1 'polypeptide(L)'
;FIDADDKVPLLGDAPLIGSLFRYETRKRSKTNLMVFLRPQVLRSAASGQGVTADRYDLLLGEQKKLESAQRFFWKEEGKPQLPPLAPAAKP
;
A
#
# COMPACT_ATOMS: atom_id res chain seq x y z
N PHE A 1 0.34 1.33 -29.27
CA PHE A 1 1.78 1.32 -29.55
C PHE A 1 2.06 2.60 -30.33
N ILE A 2 3.00 3.41 -29.88
CA ILE A 2 3.47 4.57 -30.65
C ILE A 2 4.93 4.25 -30.92
N ASP A 3 5.22 3.93 -32.16
CA ASP A 3 6.56 3.61 -32.63
C ASP A 3 7.06 4.84 -33.39
N ALA A 4 8.09 5.49 -32.85
CA ALA A 4 8.84 6.53 -33.55
C ALA A 4 10.16 5.91 -34.01
N ASP A 5 10.37 5.87 -35.34
CA ASP A 5 11.57 5.31 -35.99
C ASP A 5 12.22 6.41 -36.84
N ASP A 6 13.34 6.94 -36.36
CA ASP A 6 14.19 7.88 -37.10
C ASP A 6 15.46 7.15 -37.55
N LYS A 7 15.69 7.05 -38.86
CA LYS A 7 16.89 6.40 -39.44
C LYS A 7 17.51 7.17 -40.60
N VAL A 8 18.82 7.04 -40.76
CA VAL A 8 19.55 7.58 -41.92
C VAL A 8 19.32 6.66 -43.13
N PRO A 9 18.84 7.16 -44.28
CA PRO A 9 18.65 6.34 -45.48
C PRO A 9 19.99 5.75 -45.96
N LEU A 10 19.96 4.53 -46.51
CA LEU A 10 21.10 3.72 -46.96
C LEU A 10 21.95 3.08 -45.84
N LEU A 11 22.32 3.83 -44.80
CA LEU A 11 23.16 3.32 -43.71
C LEU A 11 22.37 2.65 -42.58
N GLY A 12 21.10 3.05 -42.36
CA GLY A 12 20.23 2.49 -41.33
C GLY A 12 19.73 1.06 -41.63
N ASP A 13 19.70 0.66 -42.91
CA ASP A 13 19.17 -0.63 -43.35
C ASP A 13 20.25 -1.73 -43.46
N ALA A 14 21.51 -1.40 -43.14
CA ALA A 14 22.61 -2.35 -43.22
C ALA A 14 22.47 -3.45 -42.13
N PRO A 15 22.54 -4.75 -42.49
CA PRO A 15 22.22 -5.85 -41.58
C PRO A 15 23.22 -6.04 -40.43
N LEU A 16 24.42 -5.45 -40.50
CA LEU A 16 25.43 -5.51 -39.44
C LEU A 16 25.65 -4.16 -38.71
N ILE A 17 25.57 -3.02 -39.41
CA ILE A 17 25.93 -1.70 -38.86
C ILE A 17 24.74 -0.75 -38.73
N GLY A 18 23.56 -1.10 -39.25
CA GLY A 18 22.40 -0.22 -39.28
C GLY A 18 21.83 0.13 -37.90
N SER A 19 22.18 -0.63 -36.85
CA SER A 19 21.82 -0.30 -35.46
C SER A 19 22.50 0.95 -34.91
N LEU A 20 23.62 1.39 -35.50
CA LEU A 20 24.33 2.61 -35.08
C LEU A 20 23.75 3.89 -35.68
N PHE A 21 22.90 3.76 -36.71
CA PHE A 21 22.35 4.87 -37.50
C PHE A 21 20.82 4.93 -37.47
N ARG A 22 20.19 4.22 -36.53
CA ARG A 22 18.74 4.24 -36.29
C ARG A 22 18.45 4.55 -34.82
N TYR A 23 17.39 5.30 -34.59
CA TYR A 23 16.87 5.61 -33.27
C TYR A 23 15.42 5.12 -33.19
N GLU A 24 15.22 3.97 -32.55
CA GLU A 24 13.90 3.37 -32.32
C GLU A 24 13.42 3.71 -30.90
N THR A 25 12.33 4.47 -30.77
CA THR A 25 11.68 4.69 -29.46
C THR A 25 10.39 3.89 -29.35
N ARG A 26 10.40 2.82 -28.53
CA ARG A 26 9.22 1.99 -28.26
C ARG A 26 8.69 2.25 -26.85
N LYS A 27 7.52 2.87 -26.74
CA LYS A 27 6.86 3.12 -25.44
C LYS A 27 5.68 2.17 -25.23
N ARG A 28 5.77 1.29 -24.22
CA ARG A 28 4.66 0.42 -23.78
C ARG A 28 4.16 0.89 -22.41
N SER A 29 2.97 1.49 -22.38
CA SER A 29 2.28 1.82 -21.13
C SER A 29 1.07 0.92 -20.94
N LYS A 30 0.93 0.31 -19.76
CA LYS A 30 -0.27 -0.44 -19.36
C LYS A 30 -0.72 0.04 -17.99
N THR A 31 -1.83 0.76 -17.95
CA THR A 31 -2.43 1.28 -16.71
C THR A 31 -3.56 0.36 -16.29
N ASN A 32 -3.47 -0.23 -15.10
CA ASN A 32 -4.58 -0.97 -14.48
C ASN A 32 -4.87 -0.29 -13.13
N LEU A 33 -6.08 0.25 -13.00
CA LEU A 33 -6.56 0.82 -11.75
C LEU A 33 -7.84 0.09 -11.36
N MET A 34 -7.85 -0.50 -10.18
CA MET A 34 -9.03 -1.13 -9.60
C MET A 34 -9.31 -0.49 -8.25
N VAL A 35 -10.54 0.00 -8.07
CA VAL A 35 -11.02 0.57 -6.81
C VAL A 35 -12.13 -0.33 -6.29
N PHE A 36 -11.91 -0.92 -5.12
CA PHE A 36 -12.88 -1.81 -4.48
C PHE A 36 -13.39 -1.17 -3.19
N LEU A 37 -14.71 -1.27 -2.95
CA LEU A 37 -15.33 -0.90 -1.69
C LEU A 37 -15.99 -2.13 -1.07
N ARG A 38 -15.85 -2.29 0.25
CA ARG A 38 -16.54 -3.32 1.03
C ARG A 38 -17.55 -2.65 1.97
N PRO A 39 -18.84 -2.55 1.59
CA PRO A 39 -19.84 -2.02 2.50
C PRO A 39 -20.07 -3.00 3.67
N GLN A 40 -20.39 -2.45 4.84
CA GLN A 40 -20.79 -3.21 6.03
C GLN A 40 -22.06 -2.56 6.60
N VAL A 41 -23.13 -3.34 6.79
CA VAL A 41 -24.40 -2.84 7.35
C VAL A 41 -24.43 -3.17 8.84
N LEU A 42 -24.33 -2.13 9.68
CA LEU A 42 -24.46 -2.26 11.13
C LEU A 42 -25.95 -2.20 11.49
N ARG A 43 -26.51 -3.32 11.96
CA ARG A 43 -27.96 -3.45 12.23
C ARG A 43 -28.36 -3.17 13.67
N SER A 44 -27.42 -3.30 14.61
CA SER A 44 -27.67 -3.11 16.04
C SER A 44 -26.42 -2.58 16.76
N ALA A 45 -26.61 -1.94 17.91
CA ALA A 45 -25.50 -1.46 18.74
C ALA A 45 -24.56 -2.60 19.16
N ALA A 46 -25.09 -3.80 19.45
CA ALA A 46 -24.30 -4.98 19.74
C ALA A 46 -23.44 -5.44 18.54
N SER A 47 -23.99 -5.39 17.33
CA SER A 47 -23.22 -5.70 16.11
C SER A 47 -22.11 -4.69 15.83
N GLY A 48 -22.35 -3.41 16.15
CA GLY A 48 -21.34 -2.36 16.08
C GLY A 48 -20.22 -2.55 17.10
N GLN A 49 -20.58 -2.90 18.34
CA GLN A 49 -19.64 -3.16 19.42
C GLN A 49 -18.68 -4.30 19.11
N GLY A 50 -19.16 -5.41 18.53
CA GLY A 50 -18.30 -6.51 18.09
C GLY A 50 -17.27 -6.08 17.05
N VAL A 51 -17.70 -5.35 16.01
CA VAL A 51 -16.79 -4.84 14.96
C VAL A 51 -15.74 -3.89 15.55
N THR A 52 -16.12 -3.05 16.51
CA THR A 52 -15.17 -2.14 17.15
C THR A 52 -14.23 -2.83 18.12
N ALA A 53 -14.70 -3.85 18.85
CA ALA A 53 -13.90 -4.60 19.81
C ALA A 53 -12.74 -5.35 19.13
N ASP A 54 -13.01 -6.05 18.04
CA ASP A 54 -11.97 -6.77 17.28
C ASP A 54 -10.87 -5.82 16.77
N ARG A 55 -11.26 -4.62 16.32
CA ARG A 55 -10.31 -3.59 15.87
C ARG A 55 -9.51 -3.01 17.03
N TYR A 56 -10.15 -2.85 18.17
CA TYR A 56 -9.52 -2.37 19.39
C TYR A 56 -8.43 -3.33 19.88
N ASP A 57 -8.75 -4.62 19.95
CA ASP A 57 -7.81 -5.66 20.37
C ASP A 57 -6.62 -5.77 19.43
N LEU A 58 -6.85 -5.62 18.12
CA LEU A 58 -5.77 -5.56 17.13
C LEU A 58 -4.82 -4.39 17.42
N LEU A 59 -5.35 -3.18 17.60
CA LEU A 59 -4.52 -1.99 17.85
C LEU A 59 -3.75 -2.09 19.17
N LEU A 60 -4.39 -2.61 20.21
CA LEU A 60 -3.75 -2.83 21.50
C LEU A 60 -2.62 -3.87 21.40
N GLY A 61 -2.81 -4.93 20.62
CA GLY A 61 -1.79 -5.92 20.31
C GLY A 61 -0.58 -5.32 19.57
N GLU A 62 -0.83 -4.48 18.57
CA GLU A 62 0.23 -3.78 17.82
C GLU A 62 0.99 -2.78 18.70
N GLN A 63 0.31 -2.03 19.57
CA GLN A 63 0.98 -1.13 20.52
C GLN A 63 1.93 -1.90 21.45
N LYS A 64 1.49 -3.03 22.01
CA LYS A 64 2.32 -3.89 22.87
C LYS A 64 3.55 -4.42 22.14
N LYS A 65 3.43 -4.81 20.86
CA LYS A 65 4.56 -5.25 20.05
C LYS A 65 5.58 -4.13 19.85
N LEU A 66 5.11 -2.92 19.53
CA LEU A 66 5.97 -1.74 19.35
C LEU A 66 6.64 -1.26 20.65
N GLU A 67 5.99 -1.46 21.80
CA GLU A 67 6.61 -1.23 23.12
C GLU A 67 7.65 -2.31 23.45
N SER A 68 7.39 -3.58 23.12
CA SER A 68 8.29 -4.71 23.38
C SER A 68 9.51 -4.76 22.46
N ALA A 69 9.48 -4.07 21.32
CA ALA A 69 10.60 -3.89 20.41
C ALA A 69 11.67 -3.01 21.08
N GLN A 70 12.45 -3.69 21.92
CA GLN A 70 13.53 -3.28 22.79
C GLN A 70 14.21 -1.96 22.44
N ARG A 71 13.69 -0.86 23.00
CA ARG A 71 14.45 0.39 23.15
C ARG A 71 15.15 0.35 24.49
N PHE A 72 16.27 -0.37 24.52
CA PHE A 72 17.07 -0.56 25.74
C PHE A 72 17.65 0.76 26.28
N PHE A 73 17.94 1.74 25.41
CA PHE A 73 18.73 2.93 25.76
C PHE A 73 17.95 4.25 25.83
N TRP A 74 16.71 4.33 25.31
CA TRP A 74 15.90 5.55 25.36
C TRP A 74 14.44 5.25 25.68
N LYS A 75 13.98 5.73 26.84
CA LYS A 75 12.59 5.69 27.26
C LYS A 75 11.86 6.86 26.61
N GLU A 76 10.99 6.58 25.64
CA GLU A 76 10.08 7.59 25.09
C GLU A 76 8.93 7.77 26.10
N GLU A 77 9.07 8.76 26.97
CA GLU A 77 7.98 9.22 27.82
C GLU A 77 7.04 10.07 26.96
N GLY A 78 5.76 9.66 26.85
CA GLY A 78 4.76 10.38 26.05
C GLY A 78 4.14 9.61 24.88
N LYS A 79 4.34 8.29 24.78
CA LYS A 79 3.58 7.49 23.82
C LYS A 79 2.09 7.47 24.19
N PRO A 80 1.17 7.78 23.27
CA PRO A 80 -0.25 7.62 23.52
C PRO A 80 -0.54 6.13 23.70
N GLN A 81 -1.03 5.76 24.89
CA GLN A 81 -1.46 4.40 25.16
C GLN A 81 -2.98 4.32 25.01
N LEU A 82 -3.45 3.30 24.30
CA LEU A 82 -4.86 3.01 24.23
C LEU A 82 -5.34 2.55 25.61
N PRO A 83 -6.48 3.06 26.12
CA PRO A 83 -7.06 2.57 27.36
C PRO A 83 -7.45 1.08 27.23
N PRO A 84 -7.76 0.35 28.30
CA PRO A 84 -8.46 -0.93 28.15
C PRO A 84 -9.91 -0.67 27.70
N LEU A 85 -10.47 -1.54 26.86
CA LEU A 85 -11.89 -1.47 26.49
C LEU A 85 -12.71 -1.59 27.79
N ALA A 86 -13.52 -0.58 28.11
CA ALA A 86 -14.34 -0.61 29.30
C ALA A 86 -15.26 -1.84 29.25
N PRO A 87 -15.40 -2.61 30.35
CA PRO A 87 -16.33 -3.73 30.36
C PRO A 87 -17.71 -3.19 30.00
N ALA A 88 -18.38 -3.84 29.05
CA ALA A 88 -19.74 -3.48 28.63
C ALA A 88 -20.56 -3.19 29.88
N ALA A 89 -21.03 -1.94 30.00
CA ALA A 89 -21.73 -1.48 31.19
C ALA A 89 -22.82 -2.50 31.53
N LYS A 90 -22.71 -3.10 32.72
CA LYS A 90 -23.70 -4.07 33.20
C LYS A 90 -25.07 -3.40 33.19
N PRO A 91 -26.13 -4.14 32.81
CA PRO A 91 -27.50 -3.62 32.80
C PRO A 91 -27.93 -3.15 34.18
#